data_AF-A0A4V1TGF2-F1
#
_entry.id   AF-A0A4V1TGF2-F1
#
_cell.length_a   1.000
_cell.length_b   1.000
_cell.length_c   1.000
_cell.angle_alpha   90.00
_cell.angle_beta   90.00
_cell.angle_gamma   90.00
#
_symmetry.space_group_name_H-M   'P 1'
#
loop_
_entity.id
_entity.type
_entity.pdbx_description
1 polymer ?
#
loop_
_entity_poly.entity_id
_entity_poly.type
_entity_poly.pdbx_seq_one_letter_code
_entity_poly.pdbx_strand_id
1 'polypeptide(L)'
;MMRYALARPNARSSHRTPTPQGGGIAVLAGAFLALGLALAVIPMDAGARQGLVLVMVASTLLAVVGAWDDIRPLSPALRLPLQFLCVGIVVFYAAHQVRRRRRR
;
A
#
# COMPACT_ATOMS: atom_id res chain seq x y z
N MET A 1 -4.19 8.59 -23.07
CA MET A 1 -3.90 7.94 -21.77
C MET A 1 -3.31 6.53 -21.90
N MET A 2 -2.69 6.17 -23.05
CA MET A 2 -2.29 4.78 -23.37
C MET A 2 -0.78 4.64 -23.60
N ARG A 3 0.03 5.42 -22.88
CA ARG A 3 1.50 5.41 -23.02
C ARG A 3 2.25 4.93 -21.77
N TYR A 4 1.56 4.73 -20.65
CA TYR A 4 2.15 4.31 -19.36
C TYR A 4 1.82 2.87 -18.95
N ALA A 5 0.99 2.15 -19.71
CA ALA A 5 0.51 0.82 -19.32
C ALA A 5 1.34 -0.34 -19.89
N LEU A 6 2.40 -0.07 -20.65
CA LEU A 6 3.14 -1.10 -21.38
C LEU A 6 4.61 -1.07 -20.95
N ALA A 7 5.00 -2.07 -20.15
CA ALA A 7 6.40 -2.31 -19.85
C ALA A 7 7.16 -2.52 -21.18
N ARG A 8 8.15 -1.67 -21.46
CA ARG A 8 8.97 -1.83 -22.68
C ARG A 8 9.85 -3.08 -22.52
N PRO A 9 9.85 -4.00 -23.50
CA PRO A 9 10.72 -5.17 -23.43
C PRO A 9 12.19 -4.73 -23.35
N ASN A 10 12.90 -5.21 -22.34
CA ASN A 10 14.34 -4.99 -22.18
C ASN A 10 15.09 -6.30 -22.50
N ALA A 11 16.41 -6.24 -22.71
CA ALA A 11 17.27 -7.33 -23.23
C ALA A 11 17.30 -8.64 -22.39
N ARG A 12 16.54 -8.71 -21.29
CA ARG A 12 16.38 -9.86 -20.38
C ARG A 12 14.98 -10.51 -20.46
N SER A 13 14.10 -10.03 -21.34
CA SER A 13 12.70 -10.47 -21.42
C SER A 13 12.48 -11.49 -22.54
N SER A 14 11.89 -12.64 -22.21
CA SER A 14 11.51 -13.69 -23.17
C SER A 14 10.21 -13.40 -23.93
N HIS A 15 9.47 -12.37 -23.51
CA HIS A 15 8.15 -12.03 -24.05
C HIS A 15 8.23 -10.83 -24.99
N ARG A 16 7.65 -10.95 -26.19
CA ARG A 16 7.55 -9.87 -27.20
C ARG A 16 6.34 -8.96 -27.01
N THR A 17 5.37 -9.35 -26.18
CA THR A 17 4.13 -8.60 -25.95
C THR A 17 4.21 -7.80 -24.64
N PRO A 18 4.02 -6.48 -24.68
CA PRO A 18 4.00 -5.67 -23.48
C PRO A 18 2.78 -6.01 -22.61
N THR A 19 3.02 -6.27 -21.32
CA THR A 19 1.98 -6.61 -20.34
C THR A 19 1.40 -5.36 -19.68
N PRO A 20 0.09 -5.35 -19.35
CA PRO A 20 -0.55 -4.22 -18.70
C PRO A 20 0.06 -3.99 -17.30
N GLN A 21 0.69 -2.83 -17.09
CA GLN A 21 1.07 -2.34 -15.77
C GLN A 21 -0.17 -1.74 -15.07
N GLY A 22 -0.39 -2.08 -13.79
CA GLY A 22 -1.52 -1.55 -13.01
C GLY A 22 -2.26 -2.54 -12.11
N GLY A 23 -1.85 -3.82 -12.07
CA GLY A 23 -2.49 -4.84 -11.22
C GLY A 23 -2.58 -4.44 -9.73
N GLY A 24 -1.63 -3.65 -9.23
CA GLY A 24 -1.66 -3.14 -7.85
C GLY A 24 -2.88 -2.28 -7.53
N ILE A 25 -3.41 -1.52 -8.50
CA ILE A 25 -4.61 -0.68 -8.31
C ILE A 25 -5.84 -1.56 -8.11
N ALA A 26 -5.98 -2.64 -8.89
CA ALA A 26 -7.09 -3.58 -8.76
C ALA A 26 -7.06 -4.29 -7.39
N VAL A 27 -5.87 -4.69 -6.93
CA VAL A 27 -5.69 -5.31 -5.61
C VAL A 27 -6.04 -4.33 -4.49
N LEU A 28 -5.58 -3.07 -4.57
CA LEU A 28 -5.91 -2.04 -3.57
C LEU A 28 -7.41 -1.74 -3.53
N ALA A 29 -8.05 -1.61 -4.68
CA ALA A 29 -9.49 -1.38 -4.77
C ALA A 29 -10.27 -2.53 -4.10
N GLY A 30 -9.93 -3.79 -4.41
CA GLY A 30 -10.55 -4.95 -3.78
C GLY A 30 -10.33 -5.01 -2.27
N ALA A 31 -9.10 -4.75 -1.82
CA ALA A 31 -8.77 -4.71 -0.40
C ALA A 31 -9.54 -3.60 0.34
N PHE A 32 -9.70 -2.43 -0.28
CA PHE A 32 -10.36 -1.28 0.33
C PHE A 32 -11.87 -1.48 0.41
N LEU A 33 -12.46 -2.10 -0.61
CA LEU A 33 -13.87 -2.51 -0.58
C LEU A 33 -14.11 -3.52 0.55
N ALA A 34 -13.26 -4.53 0.68
CA ALA A 34 -13.37 -5.53 1.74
C ALA A 34 -13.22 -4.91 3.14
N LEU A 35 -12.22 -4.05 3.34
CA LEU A 35 -12.03 -3.35 4.62
C LEU A 35 -13.16 -2.36 4.93
N GLY A 36 -13.65 -1.64 3.92
CA GLY A 36 -14.79 -0.73 4.06
C GLY A 36 -16.06 -1.48 4.50
N LEU A 37 -16.33 -2.64 3.89
CA LEU A 37 -17.42 -3.51 4.30
C LEU A 37 -17.22 -4.03 5.73
N ALA A 38 -16.01 -4.48 6.08
CA ALA A 38 -15.69 -4.93 7.43
C ALA A 38 -15.94 -3.84 8.47
N LEU A 39 -15.58 -2.58 8.17
CA LEU A 39 -15.84 -1.44 9.06
C LEU A 39 -17.33 -1.13 9.25
N ALA A 40 -18.15 -1.42 8.24
CA ALA A 40 -19.59 -1.16 8.28
C ALA A 40 -20.36 -2.25 9.03
N VAL A 41 -19.94 -3.51 8.92
CA VAL A 41 -20.72 -4.68 9.37
C VAL A 41 -20.17 -5.31 10.65
N ILE A 42 -18.87 -5.20 10.90
CA ILE A 42 -18.24 -5.84 12.06
C ILE A 42 -18.17 -4.84 13.22
N PRO A 43 -18.77 -5.14 14.39
CA PRO A 43 -18.59 -4.32 15.57
C PRO A 43 -17.13 -4.40 16.02
N MET A 44 -16.44 -3.25 15.99
CA MET A 44 -15.04 -3.11 16.38
C MET A 44 -14.91 -2.09 17.50
N ASP A 45 -14.03 -2.36 18.45
CA ASP A 45 -13.63 -1.34 19.42
C ASP A 45 -12.87 -0.19 18.73
N ALA A 46 -12.87 0.98 19.37
CA ALA A 46 -12.27 2.19 18.82
C ALA A 46 -10.78 2.02 18.46
N GLY A 47 -10.03 1.23 19.23
CA GLY A 47 -8.62 0.97 18.96
C GLY A 47 -8.41 0.15 17.69
N ALA A 48 -9.19 -0.91 17.50
CA ALA A 48 -9.15 -1.73 16.28
C ALA A 48 -9.53 -0.90 15.03
N ARG A 49 -10.61 -0.12 15.12
CA ARG A 49 -11.05 0.76 14.03
C ARG A 49 -9.96 1.75 13.63
N GLN A 50 -9.34 2.40 14.61
CA GLN A 50 -8.30 3.40 14.37
C GLN A 50 -7.03 2.76 13.77
N GLY A 51 -6.65 1.57 14.20
CA GLY A 51 -5.53 0.81 13.61
C GLY A 51 -5.80 0.45 12.15
N LEU A 52 -7.02 0.02 11.83
CA LEU A 52 -7.40 -0.36 10.47
C LEU A 52 -7.42 0.85 9.51
N VAL A 53 -7.92 1.99 9.97
CA VAL A 53 -7.85 3.27 9.22
C VAL A 53 -6.40 3.68 8.96
N LEU A 54 -5.50 3.55 9.94
CA LEU A 54 -4.08 3.87 9.75
C LEU A 54 -3.41 2.96 8.70
N VAL A 55 -3.73 1.66 8.68
CA VAL A 55 -3.22 0.73 7.67
C VAL A 55 -3.72 1.11 6.27
N MET A 56 -5.00 1.50 6.15
CA MET A 56 -5.57 1.98 4.89
C MET A 56 -4.82 3.22 4.39
N VAL A 57 -4.61 4.22 5.24
CA VAL A 57 -3.86 5.43 4.88
C VAL A 57 -2.42 5.11 4.48
N ALA A 58 -1.70 4.29 5.26
CA ALA A 58 -0.32 3.92 4.97
C ALA A 58 -0.18 3.15 3.65
N SER A 59 -1.10 2.24 3.37
CA SER A 59 -1.12 1.49 2.10
C SER A 59 -1.45 2.38 0.90
N THR A 60 -2.35 3.37 1.04
CA THR A 60 -2.57 4.39 0.00
C THR A 60 -1.31 5.20 -0.27
N LEU A 61 -0.61 5.67 0.78
CA LEU A 61 0.64 6.43 0.61
C LEU A 61 1.70 5.59 -0.12
N LEU A 62 1.87 4.32 0.25
CA LEU A 62 2.81 3.43 -0.41
C LEU A 62 2.44 3.19 -1.88
N ALA A 63 1.15 3.05 -2.17
CA ALA A 63 0.64 2.90 -3.54
C ALA A 63 0.93 4.14 -4.39
N VAL A 64 0.74 5.34 -3.83
CA VAL A 64 1.06 6.61 -4.49
C VAL A 64 2.56 6.71 -4.77
N VAL A 65 3.41 6.36 -3.81
CA VAL A 65 4.87 6.34 -4.00
C VAL A 65 5.26 5.34 -5.09
N GLY A 66 4.68 4.14 -5.10
CA GLY A 66 4.92 3.14 -6.14
C GLY A 66 4.46 3.59 -7.53
N ALA A 67 3.26 4.15 -7.63
CA ALA A 67 2.74 4.70 -8.88
C ALA A 67 3.56 5.89 -9.38
N TRP A 68 4.09 6.71 -8.47
CA TRP A 68 4.98 7.81 -8.82
C TRP A 68 6.33 7.29 -9.34
N ASP A 69 6.90 6.27 -8.71
CA ASP A 69 8.14 5.59 -9.15
C ASP A 69 7.98 4.94 -10.54
N ASP A 70 6.81 4.38 -10.84
CA ASP A 70 6.47 3.83 -12.16
C ASP A 70 6.41 4.91 -13.26
N ILE A 71 5.97 6.14 -12.92
CA ILE A 71 5.87 7.26 -13.87
C ILE A 71 7.21 8.01 -14.02
N ARG A 72 7.93 8.18 -12.92
CA ARG A 72 9.25 8.81 -12.84
C ARG A 72 10.13 7.98 -11.92
N PRO A 73 11.14 7.26 -12.43
CA PRO A 73 12.01 6.45 -11.58
C PRO A 73 12.66 7.34 -10.52
N LEU A 74 12.23 7.17 -9.27
CA LEU A 74 12.78 7.87 -8.13
C LEU A 74 14.10 7.19 -7.76
N SER A 75 15.09 7.99 -7.36
CA SER A 75 16.33 7.43 -6.85
C SER A 75 16.03 6.53 -5.63
N PRO A 76 16.60 5.32 -5.53
CA PRO A 76 16.39 4.41 -4.39
C PRO A 76 16.63 5.06 -3.02
N ALA A 77 17.52 6.06 -2.97
CA ALA A 77 17.85 6.86 -1.80
C ALA A 77 16.66 7.63 -1.20
N LEU A 78 15.63 7.96 -1.99
CA LEU A 78 14.41 8.62 -1.50
C LEU A 78 13.30 7.62 -1.21
N ARG A 79 13.21 6.56 -2.01
CA ARG A 79 12.16 5.54 -1.90
C ARG A 79 12.28 4.75 -0.61
N LEU A 80 13.48 4.27 -0.26
CA LEU A 80 13.66 3.39 0.90
C LEU A 80 13.36 4.08 2.25
N PRO A 81 13.82 5.32 2.53
CA PRO A 81 13.48 6.01 3.78
C PRO A 81 11.98 6.29 3.92
N LEU A 82 11.30 6.66 2.83
CA LEU A 82 9.85 6.91 2.84
C LEU A 82 9.04 5.64 3.15
N GLN A 83 9.43 4.51 2.54
CA GLN A 83 8.81 3.21 2.81
C GLN A 83 9.09 2.76 4.26
N PHE A 84 10.32 2.92 4.71
CA PHE A 84 10.72 2.60 6.09
C PHE A 84 9.94 3.42 7.11
N LEU A 85 9.76 4.72 6.86
CA LEU A 85 9.01 5.61 7.74
C LEU A 85 7.52 5.22 7.80
N CYS A 86 6.90 4.95 6.65
CA CYS A 86 5.50 4.51 6.60
C CYS A 86 5.28 3.22 7.40
N VAL A 87 6.10 2.20 7.15
CA VAL A 87 5.99 0.91 7.85
C VAL A 87 6.32 1.08 9.34
N GLY A 88 7.35 1.88 9.66
CA GLY A 88 7.77 2.14 11.04
C GLY A 88 6.66 2.78 11.89
N ILE A 89 5.93 3.76 11.33
CA ILE A 89 4.79 4.40 12.02
C ILE A 89 3.68 3.39 12.31
N VAL A 90 3.33 2.56 11.32
CA VAL A 90 2.28 1.53 11.48
C VAL A 90 2.67 0.52 12.55
N VAL A 91 3.91 0.01 12.53
CA VAL A 91 4.42 -0.96 13.51
C VAL A 91 4.47 -0.35 14.90
N PHE A 92 4.96 0.87 15.04
CA PHE A 92 5.04 1.57 16.32
C PHE A 92 3.65 1.76 16.94
N TYR A 93 2.68 2.22 16.15
CA TYR A 93 1.31 2.42 16.62
C TYR A 93 0.64 1.10 16.99
N ALA A 94 0.78 0.06 16.15
CA ALA A 94 0.26 -1.27 16.43
C ALA A 94 0.87 -1.88 17.70
N ALA A 95 2.19 -1.78 17.88
CA ALA A 95 2.88 -2.28 19.07
C ALA A 95 2.42 -1.57 20.35
N HIS A 96 2.21 -0.25 20.28
CA HIS A 96 1.68 0.52 21.41
C HIS A 96 0.23 0.10 21.75
N GLN A 97 -0.61 -0.17 20.76
CA GLN A 97 -1.97 -0.69 20.99
C GLN A 97 -1.99 -2.07 21.63
N VAL A 98 -1.15 -3.01 21.16
CA VAL A 98 -1.03 -4.35 21.75
C VAL A 98 -0.56 -4.27 23.21
N ARG A 99 0.42 -3.40 23.50
CA ARG A 99 0.88 -3.17 24.88
C ARG A 99 -0.21 -2.60 25.78
N ARG A 100 -1.05 -1.68 25.28
CA ARG A 100 -2.18 -1.12 26.04
C ARG A 100 -3.27 -2.15 26.33
N ARG A 101 -3.56 -3.06 25.39
CA ARG A 101 -4.54 -4.14 25.60
C ARG A 101 -4.08 -5.17 26.64
N ARG A 102 -2.78 -5.46 26.73
CA ARG A 102 -2.23 -6.40 27.75
C ARG A 102 -2.22 -5.85 29.17
N ARG A 103 -2.38 -4.54 29.35
CA ARG A 103 -2.36 -3.86 30.66
C ARG A 103 -3.77 -3.55 31.21
N ARG A 104 -4.82 -3.89 30.48
CA ARG A 104 -6.22 -3.88 30.92
C ARG A 104 -6.67 -5.31 31.11
#